data_AF-A0A3D8RVL4-F1
#
_entry.id   AF-A0A3D8RVL4-F1
#
_cell.length_a   1.000
_cell.length_b   1.000
_cell.length_c   1.000
_cell.angle_alpha   90.00
_cell.angle_beta   90.00
_cell.angle_gamma   90.00
#
_symmetry.space_group_name_H-M   'P 1'
#
loop_
_entity.id
_entity.type
_entity.pdbx_description
1 polymer ?
#
loop_
_entity_poly.entity_id
_entity_poly.type
_entity_poly.pdbx_seq_one_letter_code
_entity_poly.pdbx_strand_id
1 'polypeptide(L)'
;MAPPAAMFSETATSMDSVPLKSDFAVKTVPIVQKNASKSLAELADSWEHDFTFAPIRESQVSRAMTRRYFQDLDTYAESDIVIVGAGSCGLSTAYMLGKARPDLKIAIIEASVSPGGGAWLGGQLFSAMVMRKPADAFLADLGIPYDDEGDFVVVKHAALFTSTLLSKVLQFPNIKLFNATAVEDLITRPMPNGSVRIAGVVTNWTLVSMHHDDQSCMDPNTINAPIVISTTGHDGPFGAFCVKRLVSMQQIQKLGGMRGLDMNRAEDAIVKRTREIVPGLIVGGMELSEVDGANRMGPTFGAMALSGVKAAEEALRVFDERKLQNAV
;
A
#
# COMPACT_ATOMS: atom_id res chain seq x y z
N MET A 1 -38.63 -18.05 5.03
CA MET A 1 -39.50 -16.87 4.98
C MET A 1 -38.75 -15.71 5.61
N ALA A 2 -38.54 -14.62 4.89
CA ALA A 2 -37.95 -13.41 5.44
C ALA A 2 -38.95 -12.71 6.40
N PRO A 3 -38.49 -12.04 7.46
CA PRO A 3 -39.38 -11.29 8.35
C PRO A 3 -39.93 -10.03 7.66
N PRO A 4 -41.10 -9.51 8.08
CA PRO A 4 -41.72 -8.35 7.44
C PRO A 4 -40.91 -7.07 7.72
N ALA A 5 -40.72 -6.26 6.68
CA ALA A 5 -40.12 -4.93 6.79
C ALA A 5 -41.06 -3.99 7.57
N ALA A 6 -40.51 -3.27 8.54
CA ALA A 6 -41.22 -2.22 9.26
C ALA A 6 -41.50 -1.03 8.31
N MET A 7 -42.78 -0.77 8.05
CA MET A 7 -43.22 0.41 7.31
C MET A 7 -43.18 1.62 8.24
N PHE A 8 -42.18 2.48 8.09
CA PHE A 8 -42.17 3.81 8.72
C PHE A 8 -43.05 4.76 7.88
N SER A 9 -44.02 5.44 8.51
CA SER A 9 -44.70 6.58 7.89
C SER A 9 -43.88 7.84 8.14
N GLU A 10 -43.37 8.47 7.08
CA GLU A 10 -42.76 9.80 7.17
C GLU A 10 -43.82 10.83 7.55
N THR A 11 -43.60 11.52 8.67
CA THR A 11 -44.29 12.76 8.99
C THR A 11 -43.55 13.89 8.29
N ALA A 12 -44.16 14.46 7.25
CA ALA A 12 -43.63 15.63 6.55
C ALA A 12 -43.57 16.82 7.52
N THR A 13 -42.40 17.07 8.08
CA THR A 13 -42.06 18.35 8.70
C THR A 13 -41.42 19.21 7.62
N SER A 14 -41.99 20.40 7.40
CA SER A 14 -41.42 21.40 6.50
C SER A 14 -40.00 21.72 6.96
N MET A 15 -39.00 21.25 6.22
CA MET A 15 -37.64 21.73 6.40
C MET A 15 -37.63 23.20 5.98
N ASP A 16 -37.57 24.09 6.96
CA ASP A 16 -37.15 25.46 6.73
C ASP A 16 -35.81 25.41 5.97
N SER A 17 -35.79 26.03 4.80
CA SER A 17 -34.61 26.16 3.96
C SER A 17 -33.49 26.79 4.79
N VAL A 18 -32.50 25.98 5.16
CA VAL A 18 -31.23 26.49 5.68
C VAL A 18 -30.65 27.39 4.59
N PRO A 19 -30.45 28.70 4.83
CA PRO A 19 -29.87 29.56 3.82
C PRO A 19 -28.45 29.06 3.56
N LEU A 20 -28.19 28.58 2.34
CA LEU A 20 -26.83 28.34 1.86
C LEU A 20 -26.08 29.67 1.99
N LYS A 21 -24.98 29.67 2.75
CA LYS A 21 -24.03 30.79 2.72
C LYS A 21 -23.60 31.00 1.28
N SER A 22 -23.80 32.21 0.77
CA SER A 22 -23.56 32.63 -0.62
C SER A 22 -22.11 32.52 -1.08
N ASP A 23 -21.16 32.15 -0.21
CA ASP A 23 -19.75 32.06 -0.56
C ASP A 23 -19.27 30.61 -0.43
N PHE A 24 -19.42 29.85 -1.52
CA PHE A 24 -18.53 28.71 -1.81
C PHE A 24 -17.13 29.28 -2.10
N ALA A 25 -16.43 29.72 -1.06
CA ALA A 25 -15.05 30.20 -1.15
C ALA A 25 -14.12 29.00 -1.41
N VAL A 26 -14.07 28.56 -2.66
CA VAL A 26 -13.17 27.49 -3.12
C VAL A 26 -11.76 28.06 -3.13
N LYS A 27 -10.97 27.77 -2.09
CA LYS A 27 -9.52 28.00 -2.14
C LYS A 27 -8.93 27.06 -3.18
N THR A 28 -8.39 27.63 -4.26
CA THR A 28 -7.74 26.87 -5.32
C THR A 28 -6.40 26.31 -4.81
N VAL A 29 -6.24 24.99 -4.91
CA VAL A 29 -4.92 24.35 -4.78
C VAL A 29 -4.25 24.46 -6.15
N PRO A 30 -2.99 24.94 -6.24
CA PRO A 30 -2.32 25.06 -7.53
C PRO A 30 -2.12 23.68 -8.17
N ILE A 31 -2.79 23.45 -9.29
CA ILE A 31 -2.62 22.27 -10.14
C ILE A 31 -1.80 22.70 -11.36
N VAL A 32 -0.86 21.87 -11.79
CA VAL A 32 -0.17 22.04 -13.08
C VAL A 32 -1.18 21.76 -14.20
N GLN A 33 -1.89 22.78 -14.67
CA GLN A 33 -2.74 22.70 -15.86
C GLN A 33 -2.13 23.50 -17.01
N LYS A 34 -2.07 22.90 -18.19
CA LYS A 34 -1.62 23.54 -19.43
C LYS A 34 -2.72 24.33 -20.16
N ASN A 35 -3.98 24.27 -19.72
CA ASN A 35 -5.13 24.96 -20.34
C ASN A 35 -6.06 25.59 -19.30
N ALA A 36 -6.77 26.66 -19.67
CA ALA A 36 -7.76 27.32 -18.82
C ALA A 36 -8.97 26.41 -18.57
N SER A 37 -9.20 26.02 -17.31
CA SER A 37 -10.41 25.32 -16.86
C SER A 37 -11.36 26.28 -16.16
N LYS A 38 -12.68 26.09 -16.33
CA LYS A 38 -13.69 26.75 -15.48
C LYS A 38 -13.43 26.39 -14.01
N SER A 39 -13.49 27.37 -13.12
CA SER A 39 -13.43 27.16 -11.68
C SER A 39 -14.73 26.55 -11.14
N LEU A 40 -14.69 25.93 -9.96
CA LEU A 40 -15.90 25.43 -9.31
C LEU A 40 -16.88 26.57 -8.97
N ALA A 41 -16.38 27.77 -8.69
CA ALA A 41 -17.23 28.94 -8.46
C ALA A 41 -17.96 29.39 -9.73
N GLU A 42 -17.34 29.25 -10.90
CA GLU A 42 -17.97 29.56 -12.20
C GLU A 42 -19.01 28.50 -12.64
N LEU A 43 -18.93 27.28 -12.09
CA LEU A 43 -19.91 26.22 -12.34
C LEU A 43 -21.07 26.24 -11.33
N ALA A 44 -20.86 26.89 -10.17
CA ALA A 44 -21.89 27.00 -9.15
C ALA A 44 -23.12 27.69 -9.74
N ASP A 45 -24.30 27.16 -9.39
CA ASP A 45 -25.61 27.65 -9.82
C ASP A 45 -25.88 27.62 -11.35
N SER A 46 -24.95 27.08 -12.16
CA SER A 46 -25.09 26.98 -13.61
C SER A 46 -25.32 25.54 -14.11
N TRP A 47 -25.62 24.60 -13.21
CA TRP A 47 -25.72 23.16 -13.50
C TRP A 47 -26.83 22.81 -14.50
N GLU A 48 -27.95 23.51 -14.46
CA GLU A 48 -29.13 23.25 -15.32
C GLU A 48 -29.07 24.00 -16.66
N HIS A 49 -28.15 24.95 -16.82
CA HIS A 49 -28.14 25.86 -17.97
C HIS A 49 -26.87 25.77 -18.82
N ASP A 50 -25.70 25.86 -18.17
CA ASP A 50 -24.41 26.04 -18.86
C ASP A 50 -23.43 24.88 -18.59
N PHE A 51 -23.82 23.91 -17.78
CA PHE A 51 -23.03 22.72 -17.54
C PHE A 51 -23.24 21.70 -18.66
N THR A 52 -22.15 21.39 -19.34
CA THR A 52 -22.07 20.23 -20.20
C THR A 52 -20.62 19.74 -20.23
N PHE A 53 -20.44 18.43 -20.28
CA PHE A 53 -19.11 17.86 -20.50
C PHE A 53 -18.68 18.09 -21.95
N ALA A 54 -17.36 18.19 -22.16
CA ALA A 54 -16.83 18.15 -23.51
C ALA A 54 -17.19 16.79 -24.18
N PRO A 55 -17.47 16.76 -25.49
CA PRO A 55 -17.76 15.52 -26.20
C PRO A 55 -16.61 14.51 -26.08
N ILE A 56 -16.96 13.23 -25.95
CA ILE A 56 -16.01 12.12 -25.88
C ILE A 56 -16.56 10.89 -26.60
N ARG A 57 -15.67 10.03 -27.10
CA ARG A 57 -16.00 8.70 -27.63
C ARG A 57 -15.38 7.63 -26.74
N GLU A 58 -16.08 6.52 -26.55
CA GLU A 58 -15.71 5.43 -25.63
C GLU A 58 -14.31 4.88 -25.93
N SER A 59 -13.96 4.75 -27.22
CA SER A 59 -12.64 4.28 -27.65
C SER A 59 -11.49 5.21 -27.27
N GLN A 60 -11.75 6.52 -27.06
CA GLN A 60 -10.74 7.44 -26.54
C GLN A 60 -10.40 7.10 -25.08
N VAL A 61 -11.41 6.77 -24.27
CA VAL A 61 -11.23 6.37 -22.87
C VAL A 61 -10.49 5.03 -22.78
N SER A 62 -10.93 4.02 -23.54
CA SER A 62 -10.27 2.70 -23.60
C SER A 62 -8.79 2.85 -23.99
N ARG A 63 -8.49 3.56 -25.08
CA ARG A 63 -7.10 3.80 -25.52
C ARG A 63 -6.30 4.64 -24.53
N ALA A 64 -6.93 5.59 -23.83
CA ALA A 64 -6.24 6.42 -22.85
C ALA A 64 -5.75 5.60 -21.65
N MET A 65 -6.58 4.66 -21.17
CA MET A 65 -6.22 3.77 -20.06
C MET A 65 -5.22 2.71 -20.50
N THR A 66 -5.50 1.97 -21.58
CA THR A 66 -4.64 0.87 -22.01
C THR A 66 -3.26 1.36 -22.41
N ARG A 67 -3.14 2.47 -23.15
CA ARG A 67 -1.83 3.03 -23.50
C ARG A 67 -0.96 3.31 -22.26
N ARG A 68 -1.55 3.85 -21.20
CA ARG A 68 -0.83 4.17 -19.96
C ARG A 68 -0.48 2.91 -19.17
N TYR A 69 -1.44 2.02 -18.98
CA TYR A 69 -1.21 0.78 -18.22
C TYR A 69 -0.17 -0.11 -18.89
N PHE A 70 -0.19 -0.23 -20.23
CA PHE A 70 0.82 -1.00 -20.96
C PHE A 70 2.18 -0.31 -20.99
N GLN A 71 2.23 1.04 -20.98
CA GLN A 71 3.50 1.75 -20.78
C GLN A 71 4.07 1.48 -19.38
N ASP A 72 3.22 1.42 -18.36
CA ASP A 72 3.66 1.06 -17.00
C ASP A 72 4.16 -0.38 -16.95
N LEU A 73 3.45 -1.34 -17.57
CA LEU A 73 3.89 -2.74 -17.66
C LEU A 73 5.25 -2.87 -18.35
N ASP A 74 5.46 -2.16 -19.46
CA ASP A 74 6.75 -2.15 -20.17
C ASP A 74 7.87 -1.54 -19.31
N THR A 75 7.60 -0.39 -18.70
CA THR A 75 8.58 0.35 -17.90
C THR A 75 9.01 -0.40 -16.64
N TYR A 76 8.07 -1.09 -15.99
CA TYR A 76 8.26 -1.75 -14.70
C TYR A 76 8.45 -3.27 -14.80
N ALA A 77 8.42 -3.87 -15.99
CA ALA A 77 8.86 -5.26 -16.19
C ALA A 77 10.28 -5.49 -15.66
N GLU A 78 11.14 -4.47 -15.76
CA GLU A 78 12.43 -4.37 -15.08
C GLU A 78 12.38 -3.20 -14.08
N SER A 79 12.19 -3.49 -12.79
CA SER A 79 12.11 -2.49 -11.71
C SER A 79 13.41 -2.43 -10.90
N ASP A 80 13.69 -1.30 -10.25
CA ASP A 80 14.81 -1.23 -9.29
C ASP A 80 14.39 -1.82 -7.93
N ILE A 81 13.17 -1.54 -7.48
CA ILE A 81 12.62 -2.07 -6.23
C ILE A 81 11.18 -2.51 -6.47
N VAL A 82 10.82 -3.70 -5.98
CA VAL A 82 9.43 -4.16 -5.87
C VAL A 82 9.02 -4.19 -4.40
N ILE A 83 7.87 -3.60 -4.07
CA ILE A 83 7.24 -3.67 -2.75
C ILE A 83 5.98 -4.52 -2.86
N VAL A 84 5.88 -5.58 -2.07
CA VAL A 84 4.72 -6.49 -2.06
C VAL A 84 3.83 -6.18 -0.86
N GLY A 85 2.60 -5.77 -1.13
CA GLY A 85 1.61 -5.32 -0.16
C GLY A 85 1.69 -3.81 0.12
N ALA A 86 0.63 -3.09 -0.23
CA ALA A 86 0.45 -1.67 0.03
C ALA A 86 -0.26 -1.40 1.37
N GLY A 87 0.11 -2.14 2.42
CA GLY A 87 -0.31 -1.87 3.80
C GLY A 87 0.42 -0.67 4.40
N SER A 88 0.18 -0.36 5.68
CA SER A 88 0.86 0.75 6.38
C SER A 88 2.39 0.65 6.32
N CYS A 89 2.97 -0.55 6.48
CA CYS A 89 4.42 -0.74 6.37
C CYS A 89 4.94 -0.57 4.93
N GLY A 90 4.29 -1.19 3.94
CA GLY A 90 4.69 -1.08 2.53
C GLY A 90 4.57 0.34 1.99
N LEU A 91 3.49 1.04 2.31
CA LEU A 91 3.32 2.45 1.95
C LEU A 91 4.33 3.36 2.66
N SER A 92 4.66 3.09 3.93
CA SER A 92 5.70 3.85 4.64
C SER A 92 7.08 3.64 4.01
N THR A 93 7.38 2.39 3.61
CA THR A 93 8.60 2.05 2.86
C THR A 93 8.65 2.80 1.53
N ALA A 94 7.56 2.75 0.75
CA ALA A 94 7.46 3.41 -0.55
C ALA A 94 7.64 4.92 -0.44
N TYR A 95 7.03 5.55 0.57
CA TYR A 95 7.16 6.98 0.82
C TYR A 95 8.62 7.39 1.10
N MET A 96 9.31 6.64 1.97
CA MET A 96 10.70 6.92 2.29
C MET A 96 11.63 6.70 1.08
N LEU A 97 11.44 5.62 0.32
CA LEU A 97 12.24 5.33 -0.88
C LEU A 97 12.00 6.34 -2.00
N GLY A 98 10.73 6.69 -2.29
CA GLY A 98 10.37 7.67 -3.31
C GLY A 98 10.98 9.03 -3.05
N LYS A 99 10.99 9.45 -1.77
CA LYS A 99 11.63 10.70 -1.32
C LYS A 99 13.16 10.65 -1.41
N ALA A 100 13.78 9.55 -1.00
CA ALA A 100 15.23 9.44 -0.90
C ALA A 100 15.93 9.15 -2.25
N ARG A 101 15.24 8.45 -3.16
CA ARG A 101 15.79 7.96 -4.43
C ARG A 101 14.82 8.19 -5.59
N PRO A 102 14.60 9.46 -5.99
CA PRO A 102 13.74 9.79 -7.13
C PRO A 102 14.23 9.22 -8.46
N ASP A 103 15.47 8.73 -8.53
CA ASP A 103 16.09 8.06 -9.66
C ASP A 103 15.68 6.59 -9.82
N LEU A 104 15.15 5.94 -8.77
CA LEU A 104 14.84 4.51 -8.79
C LEU A 104 13.38 4.23 -9.17
N LYS A 105 13.16 3.23 -10.02
CA LYS A 105 11.82 2.73 -10.38
C LYS A 105 11.29 1.80 -9.29
N ILE A 106 10.24 2.22 -8.60
CA ILE A 106 9.61 1.48 -7.49
C ILE A 106 8.22 0.99 -7.92
N ALA A 107 8.06 -0.33 -8.05
CA ALA A 107 6.76 -0.97 -8.27
C ALA A 107 6.16 -1.42 -6.94
N ILE A 108 4.90 -1.07 -6.68
CA ILE A 108 4.12 -1.58 -5.55
C ILE A 108 3.09 -2.56 -6.10
N ILE A 109 3.11 -3.80 -5.63
CA ILE A 109 2.18 -4.85 -6.01
C ILE A 109 1.20 -5.08 -4.86
N GLU A 110 -0.08 -4.79 -5.08
CA GLU A 110 -1.13 -4.91 -4.07
C GLU A 110 -2.25 -5.82 -4.58
N ALA A 111 -2.53 -6.88 -3.82
CA ALA A 111 -3.53 -7.86 -4.20
C ALA A 111 -4.95 -7.28 -4.19
N SER A 112 -5.27 -6.43 -3.23
CA SER A 112 -6.59 -5.82 -3.14
C SER A 112 -6.81 -4.77 -4.21
N VAL A 113 -8.06 -4.54 -4.62
CA VAL A 113 -8.41 -3.35 -5.42
C VAL A 113 -8.07 -2.08 -4.63
N SER A 114 -8.39 -2.04 -3.34
CA SER A 114 -8.08 -0.92 -2.45
C SER A 114 -6.76 -1.14 -1.69
N PRO A 115 -5.73 -0.30 -1.89
CA PRO A 115 -4.54 -0.33 -1.05
C PRO A 115 -4.84 0.13 0.38
N GLY A 116 -3.85 0.07 1.27
CA GLY A 116 -3.94 0.47 2.68
C GLY A 116 -3.95 -0.71 3.65
N GLY A 117 -4.22 -1.92 3.17
CA GLY A 117 -4.29 -3.13 4.00
C GLY A 117 -5.22 -2.95 5.20
N GLY A 118 -4.76 -3.36 6.39
CA GLY A 118 -5.52 -3.23 7.63
C GLY A 118 -5.56 -1.82 8.24
N ALA A 119 -4.93 -0.81 7.64
CA ALA A 119 -4.79 0.53 8.21
C ALA A 119 -5.97 1.47 7.91
N TRP A 120 -7.13 0.93 7.55
CA TRP A 120 -8.37 1.71 7.39
C TRP A 120 -9.14 1.90 8.70
N LEU A 121 -8.86 1.06 9.70
CA LEU A 121 -9.54 1.04 10.99
C LEU A 121 -8.51 0.91 12.13
N GLY A 122 -8.95 1.19 13.35
CA GLY A 122 -8.30 0.76 14.58
C GLY A 122 -8.71 -0.65 14.97
N GLY A 123 -8.80 -0.92 16.27
CA GLY A 123 -9.28 -2.21 16.78
C GLY A 123 -10.79 -2.35 16.68
N GLN A 124 -11.30 -3.57 16.43
CA GLN A 124 -12.72 -3.91 16.53
C GLN A 124 -13.67 -2.99 15.74
N LEU A 125 -13.25 -2.59 14.54
CA LEU A 125 -13.97 -1.65 13.67
C LEU A 125 -14.08 -0.21 14.18
N PHE A 126 -13.41 0.15 15.27
CA PHE A 126 -13.27 1.54 15.69
C PHE A 126 -12.31 2.31 14.77
N SER A 127 -12.33 3.64 14.87
CA SER A 127 -11.65 4.51 13.91
C SER A 127 -10.25 4.95 14.31
N ALA A 128 -10.02 5.25 15.59
CA ALA A 128 -8.80 5.89 16.07
C ALA A 128 -7.56 5.03 15.82
N MET A 129 -6.47 5.68 15.37
CA MET A 129 -5.19 5.02 15.13
C MET A 129 -4.17 5.50 16.16
N VAL A 130 -3.78 4.59 17.04
CA VAL A 130 -2.79 4.83 18.08
C VAL A 130 -1.39 4.56 17.54
N MET A 131 -0.46 5.46 17.81
CA MET A 131 0.97 5.29 17.53
C MET A 131 1.81 5.66 18.75
N ARG A 132 2.58 4.70 19.27
CA ARG A 132 3.54 4.98 20.35
C ARG A 132 4.71 5.83 19.85
N LYS A 133 5.22 6.73 20.69
CA LYS A 133 6.41 7.54 20.37
C LYS A 133 7.65 6.62 20.27
N PRO A 134 8.60 6.89 19.35
CA PRO A 134 8.75 8.11 18.55
C PRO A 134 8.12 8.03 17.14
N ALA A 135 7.07 7.23 16.91
CA ALA A 135 6.44 7.12 15.58
C ALA A 135 5.68 8.40 15.15
N ASP A 136 5.40 9.31 16.08
CA ASP A 136 4.89 10.65 15.83
C ASP A 136 5.82 11.48 14.94
N ALA A 137 7.13 11.21 14.93
CA ALA A 137 8.07 11.82 13.99
C ALA A 137 7.70 11.55 12.52
N PHE A 138 7.16 10.36 12.23
CA PHE A 138 6.69 10.01 10.87
C PHE A 138 5.38 10.72 10.53
N LEU A 139 4.47 10.88 11.50
CA LEU A 139 3.25 11.66 11.32
C LEU A 139 3.55 13.13 11.05
N ALA A 140 4.55 13.69 11.75
CA ALA A 140 5.03 15.05 11.54
C ALA A 140 5.61 15.24 10.11
N ASP A 141 6.42 14.30 9.61
CA ASP A 141 6.93 14.36 8.22
C ASP A 141 5.82 14.31 7.17
N LEU A 142 4.73 13.59 7.45
CA LEU A 142 3.54 13.53 6.60
C LEU A 142 2.60 14.74 6.78
N GLY A 143 2.77 15.54 7.84
CA GLY A 143 1.83 16.60 8.19
C GLY A 143 0.44 16.09 8.61
N ILE A 144 0.37 14.91 9.22
CA ILE A 144 -0.87 14.34 9.74
C ILE A 144 -1.09 14.84 11.16
N PRO A 145 -2.23 15.49 11.47
CA PRO A 145 -2.54 15.92 12.82
C PRO A 145 -2.87 14.73 13.72
N TYR A 146 -2.50 14.84 14.99
CA TYR A 146 -2.76 13.87 16.04
C TYR A 146 -2.96 14.57 17.39
N ASP A 147 -3.64 13.88 18.30
CA ASP A 147 -3.74 14.28 19.70
C ASP A 147 -2.59 13.61 20.47
N ASP A 148 -1.84 14.40 21.27
CA ASP A 148 -0.70 13.91 22.05
C ASP A 148 -1.15 13.48 23.46
N GLU A 149 -0.92 12.22 23.80
CA GLU A 149 -1.35 11.58 25.06
C GLU A 149 -0.13 11.16 25.92
N GLY A 150 1.02 11.79 25.72
CA GLY A 150 2.26 11.49 26.44
C GLY A 150 3.14 10.50 25.69
N ASP A 151 3.13 9.22 26.08
CA ASP A 151 3.98 8.17 25.47
C ASP A 151 3.47 7.67 24.10
N PHE A 152 2.28 8.11 23.70
CA PHE A 152 1.66 7.80 22.42
C PHE A 152 0.86 8.98 21.90
N VAL A 153 0.49 8.90 20.63
CA VAL A 153 -0.36 9.87 19.95
C VAL A 153 -1.52 9.16 19.27
N VAL A 154 -2.60 9.90 19.02
CA VAL A 154 -3.83 9.37 18.42
C VAL A 154 -4.18 10.15 17.16
N VAL A 155 -4.12 9.49 16.01
CA VAL A 155 -4.72 10.04 14.78
C VAL A 155 -6.22 9.78 14.83
N LYS A 156 -7.02 10.83 14.63
CA LYS A 156 -8.49 10.79 14.77
C LYS A 156 -9.16 9.65 14.01
N HIS A 157 -8.58 9.26 12.88
CA HIS A 157 -9.04 8.12 12.09
C HIS A 157 -7.87 7.48 11.34
N ALA A 158 -7.75 6.16 11.39
CA ALA A 158 -6.78 5.38 10.62
C ALA A 158 -6.78 5.73 9.12
N ALA A 159 -7.96 5.93 8.54
CA ALA A 159 -8.13 6.40 7.16
C ALA A 159 -7.45 7.74 6.86
N LEU A 160 -7.35 8.67 7.82
CA LEU A 160 -6.63 9.94 7.63
C LEU A 160 -5.14 9.69 7.41
N PHE A 161 -4.55 8.80 8.21
CA PHE A 161 -3.16 8.40 8.03
C PHE A 161 -2.96 7.73 6.65
N THR A 162 -3.76 6.71 6.38
CA THR A 162 -3.60 5.87 5.18
C THR A 162 -3.83 6.64 3.89
N SER A 163 -4.89 7.46 3.81
CA SER A 163 -5.18 8.26 2.62
C SER A 163 -4.14 9.36 2.39
N THR A 164 -3.64 10.01 3.44
CA THR A 164 -2.60 11.04 3.33
C THR A 164 -1.28 10.44 2.84
N LEU A 165 -0.86 9.33 3.46
CA LEU A 165 0.35 8.61 3.06
C LEU A 165 0.23 8.10 1.61
N LEU A 166 -0.87 7.45 1.27
CA LEU A 166 -1.13 6.95 -0.08
C LEU A 166 -1.11 8.10 -1.11
N SER A 167 -1.73 9.23 -0.81
CA SER A 167 -1.75 10.39 -1.71
C SER A 167 -0.33 10.90 -1.99
N LYS A 168 0.52 11.03 -0.96
CA LYS A 168 1.91 11.45 -1.12
C LYS A 168 2.74 10.43 -1.89
N VAL A 169 2.55 9.14 -1.61
CA VAL A 169 3.24 8.05 -2.33
C VAL A 169 2.92 8.09 -3.82
N LEU A 170 1.64 8.22 -4.18
CA LEU A 170 1.19 8.23 -5.58
C LEU A 170 1.53 9.52 -6.34
N GLN A 171 1.99 10.57 -5.66
CA GLN A 171 2.49 11.79 -6.29
C GLN A 171 3.95 11.70 -6.72
N PHE A 172 4.71 10.70 -6.24
CA PHE A 172 6.08 10.51 -6.70
C PHE A 172 6.12 10.00 -8.14
N PRO A 173 6.90 10.63 -9.04
CA PRO A 173 6.93 10.27 -10.46
C PRO A 173 7.59 8.91 -10.74
N ASN A 174 8.33 8.38 -9.77
CA ASN A 174 9.09 7.14 -9.88
C ASN A 174 8.41 5.93 -9.20
N ILE A 175 7.21 6.11 -8.65
CA ILE A 175 6.42 5.06 -8.02
C ILE A 175 5.23 4.68 -8.89
N LYS A 176 5.03 3.37 -9.08
CA LYS A 176 3.84 2.82 -9.70
C LYS A 176 3.12 1.85 -8.76
N LEU A 177 1.83 2.05 -8.56
CA LEU A 177 0.94 1.10 -7.89
C LEU A 177 0.24 0.20 -8.92
N PHE A 178 0.47 -1.10 -8.79
CA PHE A 178 -0.29 -2.18 -9.44
C PHE A 178 -1.17 -2.85 -8.39
N ASN A 179 -2.33 -2.25 -8.13
CA ASN A 179 -3.39 -2.83 -7.31
C ASN A 179 -4.18 -3.89 -8.11
N ALA A 180 -5.01 -4.69 -7.42
CA ALA A 180 -5.67 -5.87 -7.98
C ALA A 180 -4.71 -6.90 -8.62
N THR A 181 -3.44 -6.88 -8.21
CA THR A 181 -2.36 -7.72 -8.73
C THR A 181 -1.73 -8.46 -7.57
N ALA A 182 -1.77 -9.79 -7.57
CA ALA A 182 -1.16 -10.61 -6.54
C ALA A 182 0.23 -11.07 -6.97
N VAL A 183 1.11 -11.27 -5.99
CA VAL A 183 2.34 -12.03 -6.17
C VAL A 183 2.05 -13.49 -5.83
N GLU A 184 2.33 -14.39 -6.78
CA GLU A 184 2.06 -15.83 -6.68
C GLU A 184 3.33 -16.66 -6.51
N ASP A 185 4.49 -16.09 -6.88
CA ASP A 185 5.80 -16.70 -6.68
C ASP A 185 6.91 -15.64 -6.69
N LEU A 186 8.15 -16.07 -6.43
CA LEU A 186 9.36 -15.27 -6.43
C LEU A 186 10.26 -15.70 -7.59
N ILE A 187 10.85 -14.73 -8.28
CA ILE A 187 11.91 -15.00 -9.26
C ILE A 187 13.19 -15.26 -8.48
N THR A 188 13.84 -16.39 -8.73
CA THR A 188 15.07 -16.80 -8.04
C THR A 188 16.29 -16.84 -8.97
N ARG A 189 17.48 -16.72 -8.39
CA ARG A 189 18.77 -16.96 -9.05
C ARG A 189 19.63 -17.84 -8.14
N PRO A 190 20.31 -18.87 -8.69
CA PRO A 190 21.17 -19.73 -7.89
C PRO A 190 22.39 -18.97 -7.37
N MET A 191 22.84 -19.30 -6.16
CA MET A 191 24.07 -18.78 -5.56
C MET A 191 25.12 -19.91 -5.45
N PRO A 192 26.43 -19.59 -5.45
CA PRO A 192 27.50 -20.60 -5.37
C PRO A 192 27.45 -21.51 -4.14
N ASN A 193 26.84 -21.05 -3.04
CA ASN A 193 26.67 -21.82 -1.81
C ASN A 193 25.45 -22.76 -1.82
N GLY A 194 24.76 -22.90 -2.96
CA GLY A 194 23.57 -23.74 -3.10
C GLY A 194 22.26 -23.10 -2.61
N SER A 195 22.30 -21.88 -2.08
CA SER A 195 21.10 -21.08 -1.77
C SER A 195 20.60 -20.32 -3.01
N VAL A 196 19.50 -19.58 -2.86
CA VAL A 196 19.00 -18.68 -3.91
C VAL A 196 19.03 -17.21 -3.47
N ARG A 197 19.16 -16.34 -4.47
CA ARG A 197 18.87 -14.91 -4.37
C ARG A 197 17.49 -14.64 -4.98
N ILE A 198 16.72 -13.76 -4.36
CA ILE A 198 15.46 -13.25 -4.94
C ILE A 198 15.79 -12.12 -5.92
N ALA A 199 15.17 -12.15 -7.09
CA ALA A 199 15.49 -11.30 -8.23
C ALA A 199 14.23 -10.75 -8.94
N GLY A 200 13.10 -10.76 -8.24
CA GLY A 200 11.82 -10.28 -8.77
C GLY A 200 10.64 -11.07 -8.24
N VAL A 201 9.47 -10.81 -8.83
CA VAL A 201 8.19 -11.41 -8.44
C VAL A 201 7.46 -11.97 -9.64
N VAL A 202 6.70 -13.03 -9.39
CA VAL A 202 5.75 -13.62 -10.34
C VAL A 202 4.37 -13.13 -9.97
N THR A 203 3.68 -12.50 -10.91
CA THR A 203 2.46 -11.73 -10.67
C THR A 203 1.30 -12.24 -11.48
N ASN A 204 0.09 -12.11 -10.97
CA ASN A 204 -1.13 -12.27 -11.76
C ASN A 204 -2.20 -11.30 -11.28
N TRP A 205 -3.30 -11.20 -12.03
CA TRP A 205 -4.50 -10.58 -11.48
C TRP A 205 -4.95 -11.36 -10.26
N THR A 206 -5.30 -10.68 -9.17
CA THR A 206 -5.65 -11.37 -7.93
C THR A 206 -6.84 -12.32 -8.08
N LEU A 207 -7.80 -12.00 -8.94
CA LEU A 207 -8.90 -12.92 -9.25
C LEU A 207 -8.41 -14.18 -9.95
N VAL A 208 -7.43 -14.08 -10.86
CA VAL A 208 -6.83 -15.28 -11.47
C VAL A 208 -6.15 -16.14 -10.38
N SER A 209 -5.41 -15.50 -9.47
CA SER A 209 -4.74 -16.18 -8.35
C SER A 209 -5.67 -16.93 -7.41
N MET A 210 -6.90 -16.44 -7.22
CA MET A 210 -7.89 -17.07 -6.35
C MET A 210 -8.70 -18.17 -7.06
N HIS A 211 -8.56 -18.32 -8.38
CA HIS A 211 -9.41 -19.15 -9.22
C HIS A 211 -8.62 -20.07 -10.17
N HIS A 212 -7.40 -20.49 -9.77
CA HIS A 212 -6.58 -21.43 -10.54
C HIS A 212 -7.24 -22.79 -10.77
N ASP A 213 -8.13 -23.21 -9.86
CA ASP A 213 -8.86 -24.49 -9.97
C ASP A 213 -10.19 -24.38 -10.76
N ASP A 214 -10.64 -23.16 -11.05
CA ASP A 214 -11.97 -22.91 -11.63
C ASP A 214 -11.96 -22.76 -13.15
N GLN A 215 -10.77 -22.68 -13.76
CA GLN A 215 -10.57 -22.46 -15.19
C GLN A 215 -9.42 -23.33 -15.72
N SER A 216 -9.17 -23.29 -17.03
CA SER A 216 -7.89 -23.79 -17.56
C SER A 216 -6.72 -22.98 -17.00
N CYS A 217 -5.51 -23.54 -16.99
CA CYS A 217 -4.33 -22.88 -16.46
C CYS A 217 -4.13 -21.49 -17.11
N MET A 218 -3.94 -20.48 -16.25
CA MET A 218 -3.72 -19.08 -16.63
C MET A 218 -2.34 -18.66 -16.12
N ASP A 219 -1.34 -18.78 -16.98
CA ASP A 219 0.04 -18.49 -16.61
C ASP A 219 0.22 -17.06 -16.05
N PRO A 220 1.13 -16.88 -15.08
CA PRO A 220 1.42 -15.57 -14.53
C PRO A 220 2.31 -14.73 -15.46
N ASN A 221 2.47 -13.45 -15.10
CA ASN A 221 3.45 -12.53 -15.65
C ASN A 221 4.62 -12.32 -14.65
N THR A 222 5.63 -11.56 -15.02
CA THR A 222 6.86 -11.40 -14.22
C THR A 222 7.34 -9.95 -14.14
N ILE A 223 7.90 -9.60 -12.99
CA ILE A 223 8.63 -8.34 -12.79
C ILE A 223 10.00 -8.66 -12.19
N ASN A 224 11.06 -8.34 -12.92
CA ASN A 224 12.43 -8.44 -12.45
C ASN A 224 12.76 -7.27 -11.51
N ALA A 225 13.48 -7.55 -10.43
CA ALA A 225 14.01 -6.51 -9.55
C ALA A 225 15.19 -7.01 -8.70
N PRO A 226 16.27 -6.22 -8.54
CA PRO A 226 17.36 -6.62 -7.66
C PRO A 226 16.95 -6.66 -6.18
N ILE A 227 15.93 -5.88 -5.79
CA ILE A 227 15.40 -5.85 -4.42
C ILE A 227 13.88 -6.06 -4.44
N VAL A 228 13.42 -7.02 -3.65
CA VAL A 228 12.02 -7.20 -3.27
C VAL A 228 11.87 -6.89 -1.78
N ILE A 229 10.87 -6.09 -1.43
CA ILE A 229 10.50 -5.77 -0.05
C ILE A 229 9.10 -6.34 0.20
N SER A 230 8.99 -7.34 1.06
CA SER A 230 7.72 -7.97 1.39
C SER A 230 7.14 -7.43 2.68
N THR A 231 5.92 -6.91 2.56
CA THR A 231 5.13 -6.30 3.64
C THR A 231 3.68 -6.77 3.59
N THR A 232 3.47 -8.05 3.30
CA THR A 232 2.14 -8.66 3.04
C THR A 232 1.29 -8.88 4.30
N GLY A 233 1.77 -8.44 5.46
CA GLY A 233 1.09 -8.65 6.74
C GLY A 233 1.11 -10.12 7.17
N HIS A 234 0.15 -10.48 8.03
CA HIS A 234 0.06 -11.84 8.60
C HIS A 234 -1.32 -12.49 8.39
N ASP A 235 -2.33 -11.71 8.04
CA ASP A 235 -3.73 -12.15 7.93
C ASP A 235 -4.13 -12.41 6.48
N GLY A 236 -5.25 -13.13 6.32
CA GLY A 236 -5.91 -13.31 5.03
C GLY A 236 -5.22 -14.30 4.09
N PRO A 237 -5.79 -14.53 2.90
CA PRO A 237 -5.32 -15.54 1.95
C PRO A 237 -3.91 -15.24 1.41
N PHE A 238 -3.51 -13.98 1.34
CA PHE A 238 -2.19 -13.54 0.86
C PHE A 238 -1.23 -13.13 1.99
N GLY A 239 -1.62 -13.30 3.25
CA GLY A 239 -0.81 -12.91 4.40
C GLY A 239 0.48 -13.72 4.51
N ALA A 240 1.59 -13.03 4.79
CA ALA A 240 2.92 -13.60 4.95
C ALA A 240 3.39 -14.43 3.75
N PHE A 241 3.04 -13.98 2.54
CA PHE A 241 3.25 -14.74 1.31
C PHE A 241 4.73 -15.10 1.08
N CYS A 242 5.62 -14.10 1.02
CA CYS A 242 7.00 -14.34 0.63
C CYS A 242 7.72 -15.23 1.64
N VAL A 243 7.43 -15.09 2.92
CA VAL A 243 8.07 -15.87 3.97
C VAL A 243 7.56 -17.32 4.01
N LYS A 244 6.26 -17.55 3.75
CA LYS A 244 5.72 -18.90 3.50
C LYS A 244 6.35 -19.51 2.25
N ARG A 245 6.59 -18.69 1.22
CA ARG A 245 7.25 -19.15 -0.01
C ARG A 245 8.70 -19.56 0.22
N LEU A 246 9.45 -18.84 1.06
CA LEU A 246 10.82 -19.25 1.44
C LEU A 246 10.85 -20.64 2.11
N VAL A 247 9.84 -20.99 2.91
CA VAL A 247 9.72 -22.34 3.51
C VAL A 247 9.48 -23.39 2.43
N SER A 248 8.52 -23.18 1.53
CA SER A 248 8.22 -24.18 0.49
C SER A 248 9.34 -24.34 -0.54
N MET A 249 10.17 -23.30 -0.75
CA MET A 249 11.40 -23.37 -1.53
C MET A 249 12.62 -23.88 -0.74
N GLN A 250 12.43 -24.30 0.52
CA GLN A 250 13.48 -24.85 1.40
C GLN A 250 14.65 -23.88 1.64
N GLN A 251 14.40 -22.57 1.56
CA GLN A 251 15.41 -21.53 1.84
C GLN A 251 15.46 -21.16 3.32
N ILE A 252 14.37 -21.41 4.05
CA ILE A 252 14.32 -21.39 5.52
C ILE A 252 13.63 -22.67 6.00
N GLN A 253 14.04 -23.20 7.15
CA GLN A 253 13.54 -24.51 7.62
C GLN A 253 12.05 -24.49 7.97
N LYS A 254 11.59 -23.44 8.63
CA LYS A 254 10.21 -23.25 9.08
C LYS A 254 9.96 -21.80 9.45
N LEU A 255 8.69 -21.42 9.52
CA LEU A 255 8.29 -20.16 10.15
C LEU A 255 8.50 -20.22 11.67
N GLY A 256 8.86 -19.08 12.26
CA GLY A 256 8.80 -18.90 13.69
C GLY A 256 7.35 -18.96 14.20
N GLY A 257 6.41 -18.41 13.43
CA GLY A 257 4.98 -18.35 13.73
C GLY A 257 4.66 -17.20 14.69
N MET A 258 3.80 -16.27 14.27
CA MET A 258 3.39 -15.13 15.11
C MET A 258 2.90 -15.60 16.49
N ARG A 259 3.35 -14.92 17.56
CA ARG A 259 3.03 -15.26 18.96
C ARG A 259 1.84 -14.45 19.48
N GLY A 260 1.48 -14.71 20.74
CA GLY A 260 0.45 -13.95 21.47
C GLY A 260 0.72 -12.45 21.50
N LEU A 261 -0.31 -11.68 21.87
CA LEU A 261 -0.24 -10.22 21.88
C LEU A 261 0.58 -9.71 23.07
N ASP A 262 1.62 -8.92 22.79
CA ASP A 262 2.42 -8.16 23.76
C ASP A 262 2.97 -6.93 23.05
N MET A 263 2.30 -5.78 23.20
CA MET A 263 2.64 -4.54 22.49
C MET A 263 4.06 -4.04 22.76
N ASN A 264 4.51 -4.15 24.02
CA ASN A 264 5.82 -3.64 24.43
C ASN A 264 6.95 -4.42 23.75
N ARG A 265 6.83 -5.75 23.70
CA ARG A 265 7.82 -6.61 23.04
C ARG A 265 7.68 -6.60 21.53
N ALA A 266 6.44 -6.61 21.02
CA ALA A 266 6.16 -6.74 19.60
C ALA A 266 6.73 -5.57 18.80
N GLU A 267 6.38 -4.33 19.15
CA GLU A 267 6.72 -3.17 18.32
C GLU A 267 8.23 -3.00 18.17
N ASP A 268 8.96 -3.06 19.29
CA ASP A 268 10.42 -3.04 19.31
C ASP A 268 11.03 -4.16 18.46
N ALA A 269 10.52 -5.39 18.61
CA ALA A 269 11.07 -6.55 17.94
C ALA A 269 10.82 -6.51 16.41
N ILE A 270 9.71 -5.94 15.96
CA ILE A 270 9.42 -5.78 14.53
C ILE A 270 10.31 -4.72 13.91
N VAL A 271 10.41 -3.53 14.53
CA VAL A 271 11.25 -2.44 13.99
C VAL A 271 12.72 -2.86 13.97
N LYS A 272 13.27 -3.32 15.11
CA LYS A 272 14.71 -3.64 15.24
C LYS A 272 15.17 -4.80 14.36
N ARG A 273 14.26 -5.70 13.95
CA ARG A 273 14.60 -6.88 13.16
C ARG A 273 14.17 -6.76 11.69
N THR A 274 13.62 -5.64 11.25
CA THR A 274 13.33 -5.44 9.82
C THR A 274 14.64 -5.44 9.04
N ARG A 275 14.76 -6.34 8.04
CA ARG A 275 16.04 -6.68 7.41
C ARG A 275 15.87 -7.48 6.11
N GLU A 276 16.99 -7.62 5.39
CA GLU A 276 17.16 -8.63 4.33
C GLU A 276 17.20 -10.04 4.96
N ILE A 277 16.21 -10.88 4.65
CA ILE A 277 16.07 -12.24 5.19
C ILE A 277 16.91 -13.24 4.40
N VAL A 278 16.85 -13.13 3.08
CA VAL A 278 17.72 -13.81 2.11
C VAL A 278 18.17 -12.78 1.09
N PRO A 279 19.30 -12.98 0.37
CA PRO A 279 19.77 -12.03 -0.63
C PRO A 279 18.65 -11.60 -1.58
N GLY A 280 18.41 -10.29 -1.70
CA GLY A 280 17.40 -9.69 -2.55
C GLY A 280 15.98 -9.62 -1.96
N LEU A 281 15.71 -10.17 -0.77
CA LEU A 281 14.39 -10.11 -0.12
C LEU A 281 14.46 -9.51 1.29
N ILE A 282 13.92 -8.31 1.41
CA ILE A 282 13.72 -7.61 2.68
C ILE A 282 12.32 -7.89 3.19
N VAL A 283 12.17 -8.13 4.49
CA VAL A 283 10.86 -8.35 5.11
C VAL A 283 10.68 -7.37 6.26
N GLY A 284 9.52 -6.72 6.27
CA GLY A 284 9.11 -5.79 7.31
C GLY A 284 7.64 -5.93 7.68
N GLY A 285 7.19 -5.08 8.60
CA GLY A 285 5.83 -5.09 9.11
C GLY A 285 5.50 -6.40 9.82
N MET A 286 4.22 -6.76 9.85
CA MET A 286 3.79 -7.96 10.54
C MET A 286 4.15 -9.28 9.85
N GLU A 287 4.52 -9.28 8.57
CA GLU A 287 5.02 -10.48 7.91
C GLU A 287 6.31 -10.99 8.58
N LEU A 288 7.14 -10.06 9.07
CA LEU A 288 8.35 -10.37 9.83
C LEU A 288 8.06 -11.16 11.12
N SER A 289 6.87 -10.96 11.71
CA SER A 289 6.47 -11.67 12.93
C SER A 289 6.35 -13.18 12.70
N GLU A 290 5.97 -13.59 11.48
CA GLU A 290 5.84 -15.00 11.10
C GLU A 290 7.21 -15.65 10.88
N VAL A 291 8.18 -14.91 10.35
CA VAL A 291 9.55 -15.40 10.22
C VAL A 291 10.19 -15.58 11.59
N ASP A 292 10.14 -14.55 12.42
CA ASP A 292 10.93 -14.48 13.64
C ASP A 292 10.23 -15.07 14.87
N GLY A 293 8.93 -15.39 14.74
CA GLY A 293 8.09 -15.75 15.87
C GLY A 293 7.98 -14.63 16.89
N ALA A 294 7.73 -13.40 16.42
CA ALA A 294 7.50 -12.23 17.26
C ALA A 294 6.10 -12.22 17.86
N ASN A 295 5.92 -11.51 18.98
CA ASN A 295 4.59 -11.14 19.46
C ASN A 295 3.89 -10.21 18.45
N ARG A 296 2.55 -10.23 18.46
CA ARG A 296 1.74 -9.24 17.75
C ARG A 296 1.45 -8.03 18.64
N MET A 297 1.23 -6.86 18.03
CA MET A 297 0.86 -5.64 18.77
C MET A 297 -0.64 -5.33 18.78
N GLY A 298 -1.44 -5.92 17.87
CA GLY A 298 -2.86 -5.58 17.79
C GLY A 298 -3.09 -4.14 17.30
N PRO A 299 -4.01 -3.35 17.89
CA PRO A 299 -4.46 -2.08 17.33
C PRO A 299 -3.53 -0.87 17.65
N THR A 300 -2.22 -1.03 17.46
CA THR A 300 -1.23 0.08 17.49
C THR A 300 -0.33 -0.01 16.25
N PHE A 301 0.02 1.13 15.67
CA PHE A 301 0.54 1.21 14.31
C PHE A 301 1.95 1.80 14.22
N GLY A 302 2.55 2.19 15.35
CA GLY A 302 3.88 2.83 15.38
C GLY A 302 4.96 1.93 14.77
N ALA A 303 4.96 0.65 15.11
CA ALA A 303 5.88 -0.32 14.53
C ALA A 303 5.73 -0.48 13.02
N MET A 304 4.53 -0.36 12.45
CA MET A 304 4.35 -0.51 11.00
C MET A 304 4.98 0.66 10.25
N ALA A 305 4.79 1.89 10.74
CA ALA A 305 5.43 3.07 10.16
C ALA A 305 6.96 2.97 10.24
N LEU A 306 7.51 2.72 11.43
CA LEU A 306 8.97 2.71 11.64
C LEU A 306 9.65 1.45 11.07
N SER A 307 8.96 0.32 11.00
CA SER A 307 9.44 -0.84 10.25
C SER A 307 9.53 -0.52 8.76
N GLY A 308 8.58 0.23 8.19
CA GLY A 308 8.68 0.65 6.80
C GLY A 308 9.86 1.61 6.55
N VAL A 309 10.10 2.54 7.49
CA VAL A 309 11.32 3.38 7.46
C VAL A 309 12.58 2.51 7.47
N LYS A 310 12.64 1.53 8.37
CA LYS A 310 13.79 0.62 8.46
C LYS A 310 13.97 -0.25 7.21
N ALA A 311 12.88 -0.72 6.60
CA ALA A 311 12.93 -1.49 5.36
C ALA A 311 13.50 -0.65 4.21
N ALA A 312 13.16 0.65 4.13
CA ALA A 312 13.74 1.57 3.17
C ALA A 312 15.25 1.73 3.39
N GLU A 313 15.70 1.93 4.64
CA GLU A 313 17.14 2.00 4.95
C GLU A 313 17.89 0.74 4.53
N GLU A 314 17.34 -0.44 4.81
CA GLU A 314 17.95 -1.71 4.42
C GLU A 314 18.03 -1.86 2.91
N ALA A 315 16.98 -1.47 2.18
CA ALA A 315 16.98 -1.50 0.73
C ALA A 315 18.09 -0.61 0.16
N LEU A 316 18.23 0.62 0.66
CA LEU A 316 19.31 1.52 0.25
C LEU A 316 20.69 0.97 0.57
N ARG A 317 20.85 0.29 1.72
CA ARG A 317 22.13 -0.29 2.16
C ARG A 317 22.62 -1.40 1.22
N VAL A 318 21.72 -2.25 0.71
CA VAL A 318 22.10 -3.41 -0.12
C VAL A 318 21.88 -3.21 -1.62
N PHE A 319 21.27 -2.09 -2.03
CA PHE A 319 20.81 -1.86 -3.41
C PHE A 319 21.90 -2.08 -4.47
N ASP A 320 23.05 -1.41 -4.33
CA ASP A 320 24.10 -1.45 -5.35
C ASP A 320 24.71 -2.85 -5.49
N GLU A 321 24.86 -3.58 -4.38
CA GLU A 321 25.33 -4.96 -4.39
C GLU A 321 24.36 -5.87 -5.14
N ARG A 322 23.05 -5.78 -4.83
CA ARG A 322 22.04 -6.61 -5.50
C ARG A 322 21.84 -6.22 -6.95
N LYS A 323 21.91 -4.93 -7.29
CA LYS A 323 21.86 -4.45 -8.68
C LYS A 323 23.02 -5.00 -9.51
N LEU A 324 24.24 -4.97 -8.97
CA LEU A 324 25.40 -5.56 -9.64
C LEU A 324 25.22 -7.07 -9.85
N GLN A 325 24.72 -7.78 -8.84
CA GLN A 325 24.45 -9.23 -8.93
C GLN A 325 23.34 -9.56 -9.94
N ASN A 326 22.42 -8.62 -10.23
CA ASN A 326 21.28 -8.81 -11.12
C ASN A 326 21.55 -8.36 -12.56
N ALA A 327 22.71 -7.77 -12.84
CA ALA A 327 23.11 -7.36 -14.19
C ALA A 327 23.61 -8.53 -15.07
N VAL A 328 23.65 -9.75 -14.52
CA VAL A 328 24.12 -10.99 -15.15
C VAL A 328 22.98 -11.97 -15.35
#